data_AF-A0AAV7T849-F1
#
_entry.id   AF-A0AAV7T849-F1
#
_cell.length_a   1.000
_cell.length_b   1.000
_cell.length_c   1.000
_cell.angle_alpha   90.00
_cell.angle_beta   90.00
_cell.angle_gamma   90.00
#
_symmetry.space_group_name_H-M   'P 1'
#
loop_
_entity.id
_entity.type
_entity.pdbx_description
1 polymer ?
#
loop_
_entity_poly.entity_id
_entity_poly.type
_entity_poly.pdbx_seq_one_letter_code
_entity_poly.pdbx_strand_id
1 'polypeptide(L)'
;MKAVGLLLLICLISAFAGEAESLWCRNKVVCVRAPCPSNMERCKAGEVCYSKGDQFSGCLSKQMCLDLQSKPNSNVRCCETSHCT
;
A
#
# COMPACT_ATOMS: atom_id res chain seq x y z
N MET A 1 48.27 20.17 -0.27
CA MET A 1 47.00 20.51 -0.93
C MET A 1 46.11 19.27 -0.90
N LYS A 2 44.88 19.43 -0.40
CA LYS A 2 43.64 18.69 -0.71
C LYS A 2 43.71 17.15 -0.82
N ALA A 3 43.27 16.44 0.22
CA ALA A 3 42.52 15.18 0.07
C ALA A 3 41.76 14.71 1.34
N VAL A 4 41.52 15.56 2.35
CA VAL A 4 40.88 15.12 3.61
C VAL A 4 39.34 15.26 3.59
N GLY A 5 38.74 15.72 2.48
CA GLY A 5 37.38 16.26 2.50
C GLY A 5 36.29 15.52 1.71
N LEU A 6 36.54 14.38 1.05
CA LEU A 6 35.61 13.88 0.03
C LEU A 6 35.33 12.37 0.01
N LEU A 7 35.56 11.65 1.11
CA LEU A 7 35.29 10.20 1.17
C LEU A 7 34.30 9.79 2.27
N LEU A 8 33.91 10.69 3.16
CA LEU A 8 32.97 10.40 4.26
C LEU A 8 31.51 10.80 3.96
N LEU A 9 31.23 11.43 2.81
CA LEU A 9 29.88 11.93 2.48
C LEU A 9 28.98 10.91 1.76
N ILE A 10 29.49 9.70 1.46
CA ILE A 10 28.77 8.73 0.61
C ILE A 10 28.00 7.69 1.47
N CYS A 11 28.30 7.56 2.77
CA CYS A 11 27.58 6.61 3.65
C CYS A 11 26.28 7.15 4.27
N LEU A 12 25.91 8.41 4.03
CA LEU A 12 24.67 9.03 4.54
C LEU A 12 23.49 8.96 3.55
N ILE A 13 23.69 8.36 2.37
CA ILE A 13 22.65 8.25 1.33
C ILE A 13 22.09 6.84 1.20
N SER A 14 22.31 5.97 2.18
CA SER A 14 21.37 4.88 2.44
C SER A 14 20.13 5.46 3.13
N ALA A 15 19.56 6.52 2.53
CA ALA A 15 18.17 6.83 2.69
C ALA A 15 17.45 5.52 2.44
N PHE A 16 16.65 5.10 3.42
CA PHE A 16 15.68 4.04 3.28
C PHE A 16 14.85 4.33 2.02
N ALA A 17 15.33 3.91 0.86
CA ALA A 17 14.49 3.47 -0.21
C ALA A 17 13.85 2.23 0.40
N GLY A 18 12.76 2.44 1.15
CA GLY A 18 11.94 1.37 1.67
C GLY A 18 11.72 0.47 0.49
N GLU A 19 12.37 -0.69 0.52
CA GLU A 19 12.09 -1.73 -0.43
C GLU A 19 10.58 -1.87 -0.37
N ALA A 20 9.93 -1.57 -1.50
CA ALA A 20 8.51 -1.82 -1.64
C ALA A 20 8.40 -3.33 -1.62
N GLU A 21 8.37 -3.91 -0.42
CA GLU A 21 7.97 -5.29 -0.21
C GLU A 21 6.70 -5.45 -1.04
N SER A 22 6.70 -6.49 -1.87
CA SER A 22 5.56 -6.74 -2.74
C SER A 22 4.34 -6.93 -1.85
N LEU A 23 3.50 -5.90 -1.76
CA LEU A 23 2.33 -5.89 -0.89
C LEU A 23 1.26 -6.79 -1.50
N TRP A 24 0.74 -7.73 -0.73
CA TRP A 24 -0.30 -8.64 -1.18
C TRP A 24 -1.60 -8.38 -0.42
N CYS A 25 -2.66 -8.08 -1.17
CA CYS A 25 -3.96 -7.75 -0.62
C CYS A 25 -5.03 -8.71 -1.10
N ARG A 26 -6.09 -8.88 -0.32
CA ARG A 26 -7.29 -9.54 -0.81
C ARG A 26 -8.00 -8.62 -1.79
N ASN A 27 -8.19 -9.08 -3.00
CA ASN A 27 -9.12 -8.48 -3.95
C ASN A 27 -10.48 -9.14 -3.77
N LYS A 28 -11.45 -8.38 -3.27
CA LYS A 28 -12.86 -8.74 -3.20
C LYS A 28 -13.59 -7.72 -4.07
N VAL A 29 -14.15 -8.17 -5.19
CA VAL A 29 -15.07 -7.38 -6.00
C VAL A 29 -16.48 -7.74 -5.55
N VAL A 30 -17.39 -6.76 -5.43
CA VAL A 30 -18.78 -7.01 -4.99
C VAL A 30 -19.35 -8.24 -5.68
N CYS A 31 -19.65 -9.27 -4.89
CA CYS A 31 -20.31 -10.45 -5.36
C CYS A 31 -21.76 -10.38 -4.91
N VAL A 32 -22.67 -10.53 -5.87
CA VAL A 32 -24.11 -10.59 -5.62
C VAL A 32 -24.49 -11.89 -4.87
N ARG A 33 -23.59 -12.89 -4.81
CA ARG A 33 -23.77 -14.16 -4.11
C ARG A 33 -22.51 -14.58 -3.35
N ALA A 34 -22.69 -15.07 -2.13
CA ALA A 34 -21.64 -15.65 -1.30
C ALA A 34 -21.45 -17.17 -1.59
N PRO A 35 -20.25 -17.74 -1.40
CA PRO A 35 -19.01 -17.09 -0.97
C PRO A 35 -18.36 -16.28 -2.11
N CYS A 36 -17.91 -15.07 -1.79
CA CYS A 36 -17.13 -14.25 -2.71
C CYS A 36 -15.78 -14.93 -3.00
N PRO A 37 -15.38 -15.13 -4.27
CA PRO A 37 -14.00 -15.47 -4.57
C PRO A 37 -13.12 -14.32 -4.07
N SER A 38 -12.27 -14.61 -3.08
CA SER A 38 -11.25 -13.68 -2.63
C SER A 38 -9.93 -14.16 -3.18
N ASN A 39 -9.38 -13.42 -4.14
CA ASN A 39 -8.07 -13.70 -4.69
C ASN A 39 -7.05 -12.79 -4.02
N MET A 40 -5.85 -13.30 -3.79
CA MET A 40 -4.72 -12.46 -3.41
C MET A 40 -4.18 -11.81 -4.68
N GLU A 41 -4.12 -10.48 -4.68
CA GLU A 41 -3.47 -9.71 -5.75
C GLU A 41 -2.19 -9.05 -5.20
N ARG A 42 -1.19 -8.92 -6.05
CA ARG A 42 0.03 -8.17 -5.74
C ARG A 42 -0.17 -6.72 -6.13
N CYS A 43 -0.02 -5.81 -5.18
CA CYS A 43 -0.09 -4.38 -5.43
C CYS A 43 1.15 -3.86 -6.15
N LYS A 44 0.98 -2.76 -6.87
CA LYS A 44 2.07 -2.02 -7.50
C LYS A 44 2.85 -1.22 -6.46
N ALA A 45 4.05 -0.79 -6.83
CA ALA A 45 4.85 0.09 -5.99
C ALA A 45 4.07 1.39 -5.67
N GLY A 46 3.99 1.74 -4.38
CA GLY A 46 3.26 2.92 -3.89
C GLY A 46 1.75 2.71 -3.68
N GLU A 47 1.23 1.52 -3.95
CA GLU A 47 -0.12 1.12 -3.59
C GLU A 47 -0.18 0.51 -2.18
N VAL A 48 -1.35 0.62 -1.57
CA VAL A 48 -1.71 0.10 -0.25
C VAL A 48 -2.94 -0.78 -0.39
N CYS A 49 -3.14 -1.69 0.55
CA CYS A 49 -4.39 -2.43 0.64
C CYS A 49 -5.50 -1.47 1.08
N TYR A 50 -6.66 -1.59 0.47
CA TYR A 50 -7.86 -0.92 0.96
C TYR A 50 -9.03 -1.89 1.07
N SER A 51 -9.97 -1.59 1.96
CA SER A 51 -11.29 -2.22 2.01
C SER A 51 -12.38 -1.19 2.22
N LYS A 52 -13.55 -1.41 1.63
CA LYS A 52 -14.74 -0.57 1.76
C LYS A 52 -15.89 -1.43 2.26
N GLY A 53 -16.11 -1.39 3.58
CA GLY A 53 -16.97 -2.38 4.27
C GLY A 53 -16.52 -3.82 4.00
N ASP A 54 -17.46 -4.77 4.06
CA ASP A 54 -17.19 -6.20 3.81
C ASP A 54 -17.27 -6.59 2.32
N GLN A 55 -17.57 -5.63 1.46
CA GLN A 55 -17.99 -5.85 0.08
C GLN A 55 -16.88 -5.65 -0.95
N PHE A 56 -15.94 -4.74 -0.66
CA PHE A 56 -14.86 -4.41 -1.58
C PHE A 56 -13.52 -4.41 -0.87
N SER A 57 -12.50 -5.00 -1.48
CA SER A 57 -11.11 -4.84 -1.09
C SER A 57 -10.19 -4.98 -2.29
N GLY A 58 -9.00 -4.40 -2.24
CA GLY A 58 -8.00 -4.50 -3.30
C GLY A 58 -6.78 -3.63 -3.05
N CYS A 59 -6.04 -3.34 -4.13
CA CYS A 59 -4.90 -2.43 -4.13
C CYS A 59 -5.26 -1.03 -4.66
N LEU A 60 -4.68 0.01 -4.06
CA LEU A 60 -4.99 1.41 -4.33
C LEU A 60 -3.83 2.32 -3.97
N SER A 61 -3.57 3.37 -4.73
CA SER A 61 -2.55 4.37 -4.35
C SER A 61 -2.83 4.97 -2.97
N LYS A 62 -1.80 5.10 -2.13
CA LYS A 62 -1.92 5.66 -0.76
C LYS A 62 -2.74 6.96 -0.70
N GLN A 63 -2.47 7.90 -1.61
CA GLN A 63 -3.17 9.17 -1.67
C GLN A 63 -4.69 9.01 -1.92
N MET A 64 -5.05 8.09 -2.81
CA MET A 64 -6.45 7.86 -3.17
C MET A 64 -7.18 7.09 -2.06
N CYS A 65 -6.46 6.26 -1.30
CA CYS A 65 -7.01 5.62 -0.11
C CYS A 65 -7.37 6.65 0.97
N LEU A 66 -6.47 7.60 1.22
CA LEU A 66 -6.72 8.71 2.15
C LEU A 66 -7.86 9.62 1.67
N ASP A 67 -7.94 9.92 0.37
CA ASP A 67 -9.05 10.68 -0.21
C ASP A 67 -10.39 9.99 0.03
N LEU A 68 -10.47 8.68 -0.25
CA LEU A 68 -11.69 7.90 0.00
C LEU A 68 -12.03 7.84 1.49
N GLN A 69 -11.04 7.66 2.36
CA GLN A 69 -11.22 7.65 3.81
C GLN A 69 -11.74 8.99 4.34
N SER A 70 -11.35 10.11 3.72
CA SER A 70 -11.82 11.45 4.10
C SER A 70 -13.29 11.72 3.78
N LYS A 71 -13.92 10.92 2.89
CA LYS A 71 -15.32 11.11 2.51
C LYS A 71 -16.26 10.65 3.63
N PRO A 72 -17.30 11.42 3.95
CA PRO A 72 -18.30 11.01 4.94
C PRO A 72 -18.98 9.71 4.50
N ASN A 73 -19.21 8.80 5.44
CA ASN A 73 -19.84 7.48 5.22
C ASN A 73 -19.08 6.55 4.24
N SER A 74 -17.79 6.77 4.00
CA SER A 74 -17.02 5.94 3.08
C SER A 74 -16.78 4.51 3.59
N ASN A 75 -16.70 4.32 4.93
CA ASN A 75 -16.31 3.06 5.59
C ASN A 75 -15.07 2.41 4.92
N VAL A 76 -14.10 3.25 4.56
CA VAL A 76 -12.85 2.83 3.91
C VAL A 76 -11.75 2.65 4.95
N ARG A 77 -11.05 1.51 4.90
CA ARG A 77 -9.83 1.23 5.66
C ARG A 77 -8.67 1.09 4.70
N CYS A 78 -7.53 1.64 5.09
CA CYS A 78 -6.28 1.62 4.35
C CYS A 78 -5.22 0.92 5.21
N CYS A 79 -4.39 0.08 4.60
CA CYS A 79 -3.31 -0.60 5.32
C CYS A 79 -2.12 -0.88 4.41
N GLU A 80 -0.92 -0.70 4.98
CA GLU A 80 0.37 -0.82 4.29
C GLU A 80 1.02 -2.19 4.55
N THR A 81 0.27 -3.13 5.12
CA THR A 81 0.74 -4.49 5.44
C THR A 81 -0.03 -5.52 4.62
N SER A 82 0.64 -6.61 4.25
CA SER A 82 -0.01 -7.68 3.48
C SER A 82 -1.12 -8.35 4.32
N HIS A 83 -2.19 -8.81 3.66
CA HIS A 83 -3.30 -9.56 4.25
C HIS A 83 -4.14 -8.84 5.33
N CYS A 84 -4.13 -7.51 5.38
CA CYS A 84 -4.89 -6.73 6.36
C CYS A 84 -6.41 -6.58 6.07
N THR A 85 -6.91 -7.10 4.95
CA THR A 85 -8.30 -6.92 4.44
C THR A 85 -9.11 -8.21 4.23
#